data_AF-A0A8K0KLV0-F1
#
_entry.id   AF-A0A8K0KLV0-F1
#
_cell.length_a   1.000
_cell.length_b   1.000
_cell.length_c   1.000
_cell.angle_alpha   90.00
_cell.angle_beta   90.00
_cell.angle_gamma   90.00
#
_symmetry.space_group_name_H-M   'P 1'
#
loop_
_entity.id
_entity.type
_entity.pdbx_description
1 polymer ?
#
loop_
_entity_poly.entity_id
_entity_poly.type
_entity_poly.pdbx_seq_one_letter_code
_entity_poly.pdbx_strand_id
1 'polypeptide(L)'
;MSELYKHCVLLFDEMSIEPSFTFNSRSNCIDGFEDHRSRGRSTNVAREALVFMVRGLQHKWKQPVAFYFSHKATPGVILADLIREVLGALLSTA
;
A
#
# COMPACT_ATOMS: atom_id res chain seq x y z
N MET A 1 11.57 -25.44 6.99
CA MET A 1 11.93 -24.15 6.35
C MET A 1 13.03 -23.54 7.19
N SER A 2 14.18 -23.13 6.63
CA SER A 2 15.22 -22.50 7.44
C SER A 2 14.78 -21.08 7.84
N GLU A 3 15.12 -20.63 9.04
CA GLU A 3 14.78 -19.28 9.56
C GLU A 3 15.24 -18.15 8.62
N LEU A 4 16.27 -18.43 7.84
CA LEU A 4 16.82 -17.59 6.76
C LEU A 4 15.76 -17.17 5.71
N TYR A 5 14.73 -18.00 5.46
CA TYR A 5 13.62 -17.65 4.55
C TYR A 5 12.72 -16.53 5.08
N LYS A 6 12.70 -16.29 6.39
CA LYS A 6 11.87 -15.25 7.03
C LYS A 6 12.52 -13.87 6.97
N HIS A 7 13.83 -13.79 6.76
CA HIS A 7 14.53 -12.52 6.61
C HIS A 7 14.08 -11.81 5.34
N CYS A 8 13.38 -10.69 5.52
CA CYS A 8 12.83 -9.91 4.44
C CYS A 8 12.92 -8.40 4.75
N VAL A 9 12.73 -7.60 3.71
CA VAL A 9 12.61 -6.15 3.80
C VAL A 9 11.25 -5.71 3.32
N LEU A 10 10.69 -4.71 3.98
CA LEU A 10 9.53 -3.98 3.50
C LEU A 10 10.02 -2.85 2.59
N LEU A 11 9.58 -2.87 1.34
CA LEU A 11 9.82 -1.86 0.32
C LEU A 11 8.52 -1.11 0.07
N PHE A 12 8.62 0.17 -0.22
CA PHE A 12 7.49 0.96 -0.69
C PHE A 12 7.97 2.02 -1.67
N ASP A 13 7.11 2.36 -2.62
CA ASP A 13 7.33 3.46 -3.54
C ASP A 13 5.98 3.95 -4.08
N GLU A 14 5.96 5.15 -4.64
CA GLU A 14 4.81 5.71 -5.33
C GLU A 14 5.00 5.65 -6.85
N MET A 15 3.92 5.37 -7.57
CA MET A 15 3.90 5.41 -9.02
C MET A 15 2.74 6.26 -9.52
N SER A 16 3.02 7.11 -10.51
CA SER A 16 1.98 7.91 -11.15
C SER A 16 1.02 7.02 -11.93
N ILE A 17 -0.27 7.29 -11.78
CA ILE A 17 -1.37 6.60 -12.43
C ILE A 17 -2.24 7.58 -13.19
N GLU A 18 -2.88 7.10 -14.25
CA GLU A 18 -3.86 7.89 -14.98
C GLU A 18 -5.16 8.02 -14.15
N PRO A 19 -5.70 9.23 -13.97
CA PRO A 19 -7.00 9.43 -13.35
C PRO A 19 -8.11 8.67 -14.10
N SER A 20 -8.82 7.82 -13.38
CA SER A 20 -9.96 7.08 -13.93
C SER A 20 -10.99 6.83 -12.84
N PHE A 21 -12.27 6.82 -13.20
CA PHE A 21 -13.36 6.56 -12.28
C PHE A 21 -14.12 5.32 -12.71
N THR A 22 -14.27 4.37 -11.80
CA THR A 22 -15.04 3.15 -12.05
C THR A 22 -15.95 2.88 -10.86
N PHE A 23 -17.22 2.61 -11.11
CA PHE A 23 -18.11 2.19 -10.04
C PHE A 23 -17.81 0.75 -9.67
N ASN A 24 -17.43 0.54 -8.41
CA ASN A 24 -17.16 -0.76 -7.84
C ASN A 24 -18.40 -1.25 -7.09
N SER A 25 -19.12 -2.19 -7.72
CA SER A 25 -20.35 -2.75 -7.16
C SER A 25 -20.13 -3.56 -5.88
N ARG A 26 -18.90 -4.06 -5.64
CA ARG A 26 -18.58 -4.84 -4.44
C ARG A 26 -18.44 -3.95 -3.21
N SER A 27 -17.75 -2.83 -3.33
CA SER A 27 -17.58 -1.85 -2.25
C SER A 27 -18.69 -0.80 -2.23
N ASN A 28 -19.59 -0.81 -3.23
CA ASN A 28 -20.63 0.19 -3.44
C ASN A 28 -20.07 1.62 -3.42
N CYS A 29 -18.90 1.80 -4.05
CA CYS A 29 -18.22 3.09 -4.11
C CYS A 29 -17.58 3.33 -5.48
N ILE A 30 -17.21 4.58 -5.76
CA ILE A 30 -16.50 4.95 -6.98
C ILE A 30 -14.99 4.84 -6.73
N ASP A 31 -14.31 3.91 -7.40
CA ASP A 31 -12.86 3.85 -7.42
C ASP A 31 -12.31 5.02 -8.25
N GLY A 32 -11.11 5.52 -7.92
CA GLY A 32 -10.48 6.67 -8.60
C GLY A 32 -10.23 7.91 -7.73
N PHE A 33 -10.66 7.86 -6.48
CA PHE A 33 -10.38 8.89 -5.49
C PHE A 33 -9.24 8.48 -4.56
N GLU A 34 -8.61 9.47 -3.92
CA GLU A 34 -7.62 9.28 -2.86
C GLU A 34 -8.22 8.49 -1.70
N ASP A 35 -7.53 7.41 -1.34
CA ASP A 35 -7.95 6.43 -0.34
C ASP A 35 -6.73 5.87 0.39
N HIS A 36 -6.58 6.29 1.65
CA HIS A 36 -5.58 5.81 2.59
C HIS A 36 -6.17 4.84 3.63
N ARG A 37 -7.32 4.22 3.30
CA ARG A 37 -8.06 3.25 4.11
C ARG A 37 -8.33 3.72 5.53
N SER A 38 -7.54 3.26 6.50
CA SER A 38 -7.66 3.59 7.92
C SER A 38 -7.50 5.09 8.18
N ARG A 39 -6.82 5.81 7.28
CA ARG A 39 -6.63 7.28 7.34
C ARG A 39 -7.68 8.07 6.58
N GLY A 40 -8.67 7.36 6.03
CA GLY A 40 -9.82 7.94 5.37
C GLY A 40 -9.66 8.04 3.87
N ARG A 41 -10.74 8.54 3.28
CA ARG A 41 -10.93 8.72 1.85
C ARG A 41 -11.39 10.15 1.60
N SER A 42 -10.89 10.78 0.54
CA SER A 42 -11.28 12.14 0.16
C SER A 42 -11.96 12.14 -1.21
N THR A 43 -12.48 13.29 -1.64
CA THR A 43 -13.01 13.49 -2.99
C THR A 43 -11.93 13.95 -3.97
N ASN A 44 -10.66 13.95 -3.56
CA ASN A 44 -9.55 14.28 -4.43
C ASN A 44 -9.29 13.14 -5.41
N VAL A 45 -9.03 13.48 -6.67
CA VAL A 45 -8.76 12.50 -7.72
C VAL A 45 -7.40 11.85 -7.49
N ALA A 46 -7.34 10.52 -7.45
CA ALA A 46 -6.09 9.81 -7.30
C ALA A 46 -5.19 10.01 -8.53
N ARG A 47 -3.91 10.26 -8.29
CA ARG A 47 -2.87 10.38 -9.33
C ARG A 47 -1.63 9.57 -9.03
N GLU A 48 -1.44 9.15 -7.79
CA GLU A 48 -0.33 8.34 -7.35
C GLU A 48 -0.86 7.09 -6.67
N ALA A 49 -0.20 5.96 -6.89
CA ALA A 49 -0.44 4.71 -6.20
C ALA A 49 0.77 4.38 -5.32
N LEU A 50 0.58 4.40 -4.00
CA LEU A 50 1.58 3.97 -3.02
C LEU A 50 1.48 2.46 -2.85
N VAL A 51 2.53 1.72 -3.18
CA VAL A 51 2.54 0.26 -3.11
C VAL A 51 3.61 -0.22 -2.13
N PHE A 52 3.21 -1.12 -1.23
CA PHE A 52 4.10 -1.81 -0.30
C PHE A 52 4.34 -3.24 -0.76
N MET A 53 5.60 -3.66 -0.78
CA MET A 53 6.02 -5.01 -1.11
C MET A 53 6.99 -5.55 -0.07
N VAL A 54 6.85 -6.83 0.27
CA VAL A 54 7.88 -7.54 1.04
C VAL A 54 8.79 -8.28 0.07
N ARG A 55 10.10 -8.23 0.31
CA ARG A 55 11.12 -8.92 -0.49
C ARG A 55 12.03 -9.75 0.41
N GLY A 56 12.22 -11.02 0.08
CA GLY A 56 13.20 -11.88 0.75
C GLY A 56 14.63 -11.36 0.56
N LEU A 57 15.42 -11.37 1.63
CA LEU A 57 16.83 -10.95 1.58
C LEU A 57 17.73 -12.02 0.98
N GLN A 58 17.55 -13.27 1.42
CA GLN A 58 18.40 -14.39 1.02
C GLN A 58 17.82 -15.20 -0.14
N HIS A 59 16.51 -15.07 -0.37
CA HIS A 59 15.80 -15.78 -1.42
C HIS A 59 15.05 -14.80 -2.32
N LYS A 60 15.02 -15.09 -3.62
CA LYS A 60 14.42 -14.25 -4.65
C LYS A 60 12.90 -14.40 -4.69
N TRP A 61 12.22 -13.88 -3.68
CA TRP A 61 10.77 -13.74 -3.68
C TRP A 61 10.37 -12.29 -3.35
N LYS A 62 9.24 -11.88 -3.91
CA LYS A 62 8.61 -10.58 -3.65
C LYS A 62 7.10 -10.73 -3.68
N GLN A 63 6.40 -10.00 -2.82
CA GLN A 63 4.94 -10.02 -2.74
C GLN A 63 4.42 -8.61 -2.42
N PRO A 64 3.49 -8.06 -3.21
CA PRO A 64 2.71 -6.89 -2.83
C PRO A 64 1.82 -7.21 -1.63
N VAL A 65 1.86 -6.35 -0.61
CA VAL A 65 1.16 -6.59 0.67
C VAL A 65 0.14 -5.50 1.00
N ALA A 66 0.33 -4.28 0.50
CA ALA A 66 -0.64 -3.20 0.64
C ALA A 66 -0.53 -2.21 -0.52
N PHE A 67 -1.62 -1.50 -0.76
CA PHE A 67 -1.66 -0.39 -1.71
C PHE A 67 -2.63 0.67 -1.23
N TYR A 68 -2.33 1.92 -1.60
CA TYR A 68 -3.12 3.11 -1.27
C TYR A 68 -3.09 4.07 -2.46
N PHE A 69 -4.08 4.94 -2.53
CA PHE A 69 -4.19 5.93 -3.60
C PHE A 69 -4.10 7.33 -3.03
N SER A 70 -3.29 8.17 -3.66
CA SER A 70 -3.05 9.55 -3.22
C SER A 70 -3.30 10.51 -4.36
N HIS A 71 -3.79 11.72 -4.06
CA HIS A 71 -3.96 12.76 -5.07
C HIS A 71 -2.62 13.33 -5.56
N LYS A 72 -1.61 13.27 -4.70
CA LYS A 72 -0.22 13.70 -4.89
C LYS A 72 0.68 12.78 -4.05
N ALA A 73 1.95 13.13 -3.90
CA ALA A 73 2.86 12.50 -2.95
C ALA A 73 2.19 12.34 -1.57
N THR A 74 2.26 11.13 -1.00
CA THR A 74 1.66 10.84 0.31
C THR A 74 2.35 11.68 1.38
N PRO A 75 1.60 12.42 2.22
CA PRO A 75 2.19 13.22 3.28
C PRO A 75 3.01 12.34 4.24
N GLY A 76 4.19 12.82 4.64
CA GLY A 76 5.12 12.01 5.45
C GLY A 76 4.53 11.48 6.77
N VAL A 77 3.61 12.21 7.38
CA VAL A 77 2.88 11.76 8.59
C VAL A 77 1.98 10.56 8.29
N ILE A 78 1.21 10.63 7.19
CA ILE A 78 0.37 9.52 6.73
C ILE A 78 1.24 8.33 6.33
N LEU A 79 2.32 8.56 5.57
CA LEU A 79 3.24 7.50 5.15
C LEU A 79 3.85 6.76 6.34
N ALA A 80 4.32 7.48 7.37
CA ALA A 80 4.87 6.87 8.58
C ALA A 80 3.83 6.00 9.30
N ASP A 81 2.58 6.43 9.33
CA ASP A 81 1.48 5.67 9.93
C ASP A 81 1.13 4.41 9.12
N LEU A 82 1.08 4.51 7.79
CA LEU A 82 0.86 3.36 6.91
C LEU A 82 2.00 2.34 7.02
N ILE A 83 3.27 2.79 7.11
CA ILE A 83 4.41 1.90 7.35
C ILE A 83 4.23 1.10 8.65
N ARG A 84 3.83 1.76 9.75
CA ARG A 84 3.60 1.08 11.04
C ARG A 84 2.44 0.07 10.96
N GLU A 85 1.36 0.44 10.27
CA GLU A 85 0.21 -0.45 10.07
C GLU A 85 0.59 -1.70 9.28
N VAL A 86 1.28 -1.53 8.16
CA VAL A 86 1.72 -2.65 7.31
C VAL A 86 2.71 -3.55 8.07
N LEU A 87 3.67 -2.96 8.80
CA LEU A 87 4.59 -3.74 9.64
C LEU A 87 3.84 -4.52 10.73
N GLY A 88 2.87 -3.91 11.40
CA GLY A 88 2.04 -4.58 12.40
C GLY A 88 1.28 -5.77 11.82
N ALA A 89 0.66 -5.61 10.65
CA ALA A 89 -0.04 -6.69 9.95
C ALA A 89 0.90 -7.85 9.58
N LEU A 90 2.10 -7.54 9.06
CA LEU A 90 3.10 -8.55 8.69
C LEU A 90 3.60 -9.34 9.91
N LEU A 91 3.88 -8.66 11.02
CA LEU A 91 4.34 -9.30 12.25
C LEU A 91 3.26 -10.13 12.93
N SER A 92 1.98 -9.76 12.79
CA SER A 92 0.86 -10.54 13.34
C SER A 92 0.60 -11.86 12.63
N THR A 93 1.17 -12.05 11.44
CA THR A 93 0.99 -13.25 10.60
C THR A 93 2.13 -14.27 10.78
N ALA A 94 3.20 -13.89 11.51
CA ALA A 94 4.38 -14.71 11.78
C ALA A 94 4.22 -15.59 13.02
#